data_AF-A0A8J7TM95-F1
#
_entry.id   AF-A0A8J7TM95-F1
#
_cell.length_a   1.000
_cell.length_b   1.000
_cell.length_c   1.000
_cell.angle_alpha   90.00
_cell.angle_beta   90.00
_cell.angle_gamma   90.00
#
_symmetry.space_group_name_H-M   'P 1'
#
loop_
_entity.id
_entity.type
_entity.pdbx_description
1 polymer ?
#
loop_
_entity_poly.entity_id
_entity_poly.type
_entity_poly.pdbx_seq_one_letter_code
_entity_poly.pdbx_strand_id
1 'polypeptide(L)' 'MFDAAKRKVSGIRFERVGAEEDSFQELSQRYGVRSFPRIAIVDRNGNALYCGSPPREEESLVQLVSQYR' A
#
# COMPACT_ATOMS: atom_id res chain seq x y z
N MET A 1 -6.35 0.63 11.60
CA MET A 1 -6.35 -0.46 10.60
C MET A 1 -4.96 -0.80 10.10
N PHE A 2 -4.26 0.14 9.44
CA PHE A 2 -2.93 -0.12 8.87
C PHE A 2 -1.92 -0.67 9.89
N ASP A 3 -1.85 -0.07 11.08
CA ASP A 3 -0.93 -0.54 12.14
C ASP A 3 -1.28 -1.93 12.69
N ALA A 4 -2.56 -2.29 12.69
CA ALA A 4 -3.01 -3.60 13.15
C ALA A 4 -2.74 -4.69 12.10
N ALA A 5 -2.99 -4.39 10.81
CA ALA A 5 -2.61 -5.27 9.70
C ALA A 5 -1.09 -5.50 9.65
N LYS A 6 -0.28 -4.46 9.88
CA LYS A 6 1.19 -4.56 9.97
C LYS A 6 1.67 -5.54 11.05
N ARG A 7 0.92 -5.71 12.15
CA ARG A 7 1.26 -6.68 13.21
C ARG A 7 0.90 -8.12 12.84
N LYS A 8 -0.04 -8.33 11.92
CA LYS A 8 -0.55 -9.64 11.50
C LYS A 8 0.19 -10.22 10.30
N VAL A 9 0.97 -9.42 9.59
CA VAL A 9 1.67 -9.83 8.36
C VAL A 9 3.17 -9.65 8.53
N SER A 10 3.93 -10.74 8.38
CA SER A 10 5.39 -10.75 8.42
C SER A 10 6.00 -10.85 7.02
N GLY A 11 7.28 -10.48 6.89
CA GLY A 11 8.01 -10.58 5.62
C GLY A 11 7.72 -9.49 4.58
N ILE A 12 6.91 -8.48 4.92
CA ILE A 12 6.53 -7.37 4.05
C ILE A 12 6.91 -6.04 4.71
N ARG A 13 7.44 -5.11 3.92
CA ARG A 13 7.72 -3.73 4.36
C ARG A 13 6.46 -2.89 4.19
N PHE A 14 6.04 -2.22 5.26
CA PHE A 14 4.93 -1.27 5.24
C PHE A 14 5.47 0.15 5.29
N GLU A 15 5.04 0.98 4.35
CA GLU A 15 5.40 2.39 4.23
C GLU A 15 4.15 3.25 4.14
N ARG A 16 4.17 4.42 4.79
CA ARG A 16 3.15 5.46 4.64
C ARG A 16 3.83 6.62 3.95
N VAL A 17 3.14 7.23 2.99
CA VAL A 17 3.63 8.37 2.23
C VAL A 17 2.56 9.45 2.32
N GLY A 18 2.89 10.58 2.94
CA GLY A 18 2.08 11.79 2.98
C GLY A 18 2.08 12.51 1.64
N ALA A 19 1.07 13.34 1.37
CA ALA A 19 0.96 14.08 0.11
C ALA A 19 2.02 15.21 -0.01
N GLU A 20 2.55 15.61 1.13
CA GLU A 20 3.53 16.68 1.34
C GLU A 20 4.99 16.19 1.31
N GLU A 21 5.23 14.88 1.21
CA GLU A 21 6.58 14.33 1.12
C GLU A 21 7.14 14.46 -0.30
N ASP A 22 8.43 14.77 -0.45
CA ASP A 22 9.07 14.87 -1.78
C ASP A 22 8.96 13.57 -2.60
N SER A 23 8.98 12.42 -1.90
CA SER A 23 8.79 11.10 -2.49
C SER A 23 7.40 10.89 -3.08
N PHE A 24 6.39 11.63 -2.61
CA PHE A 24 5.01 11.47 -3.05
C PHE A 24 4.82 11.81 -4.53
N GLN A 25 5.48 12.84 -5.04
CA GLN A 25 5.32 13.25 -6.43
C GLN A 25 5.77 12.14 -7.38
N GLU A 26 6.91 11.50 -7.12
CA GLU A 26 7.42 10.39 -7.92
C GLU A 26 6.52 9.15 -7.79
N LEU A 27 6.20 8.75 -6.54
CA LEU A 27 5.43 7.54 -6.28
C LEU A 27 3.99 7.65 -6.78
N SER A 28 3.37 8.82 -6.69
CA SER A 28 2.01 9.07 -7.18
C SER A 28 1.93 8.97 -8.70
N GLN A 29 2.94 9.47 -9.42
CA GLN A 29 3.04 9.30 -10.87
C GLN A 29 3.29 7.84 -11.23
N ARG A 30 4.27 7.20 -10.58
CA ARG A 30 4.67 5.80 -10.85
C ARG A 30 3.53 4.81 -10.65
N TYR A 31 2.70 5.02 -9.62
CA TYR A 31 1.60 4.12 -9.26
C TYR A 31 0.21 4.68 -9.63
N GLY A 32 0.12 5.82 -10.30
CA GLY A 32 -1.15 6.39 -10.76
C GLY A 32 -2.10 6.84 -9.64
N VAL A 33 -1.56 7.33 -8.52
CA VAL A 33 -2.35 7.82 -7.38
C VAL A 33 -2.92 9.21 -7.70
N ARG A 34 -4.24 9.30 -7.88
CA ARG A 34 -4.96 10.54 -8.21
C ARG A 34 -5.88 11.06 -7.10
N SER A 35 -6.09 10.25 -6.07
CA SER A 35 -6.96 10.56 -4.94
C SER A 35 -6.51 9.78 -3.71
N PHE A 36 -6.94 10.24 -2.55
CA PHE A 36 -6.67 9.61 -1.28
C PHE A 36 -7.96 9.13 -0.60
N PRO A 37 -7.90 8.10 0.25
CA PRO A 37 -6.74 7.24 0.52
C PRO A 37 -6.52 6.19 -0.57
N ARG A 38 -5.26 5.78 -0.79
CA ARG A 38 -4.85 4.74 -1.75
C ARG A 38 -3.85 3.77 -1.10
N ILE A 39 -3.85 2.53 -1.57
CA ILE A 39 -2.83 1.52 -1.26
C ILE A 39 -2.23 1.00 -2.55
N ALA A 40 -0.91 0.89 -2.59
CA ALA A 40 -0.17 0.20 -3.62
C ALA A 40 0.60 -0.96 -3.00
N ILE A 41 0.55 -2.13 -3.64
CA ILE A 41 1.37 -3.29 -3.29
C ILE A 41 2.35 -3.49 -4.43
N VAL A 42 3.63 -3.60 -4.10
CA VAL A 42 4.72 -3.63 -5.08
C VAL A 42 5.62 -4.83 -4.83
N ASP A 43 6.21 -5.37 -5.89
CA ASP A 43 7.22 -6.42 -5.80
C ASP A 43 8.59 -5.83 -5.39
N ARG A 44 9.61 -6.70 -5.27
CA ARG A 44 10.98 -6.30 -4.91
C ARG A 44 11.67 -5.40 -5.95
N ASN A 45 11.17 -5.39 -7.19
CA ASN A 45 11.67 -4.55 -8.28
C ASN A 45 10.91 -3.22 -8.36
N GLY A 46 9.90 -3.02 -7.50
CA GLY A 46 9.03 -1.85 -7.50
C GLY A 46 7.99 -1.86 -8.63
N ASN A 47 7.64 -3.02 -9.16
CA ASN A 47 6.50 -3.16 -10.06
C ASN A 47 5.21 -3.20 -9.24
N ALA A 48 4.19 -2.49 -9.68
CA ALA A 48 2.89 -2.52 -9.02
C ALA A 48 2.20 -3.87 -9.27
N LEU A 49 1.92 -4.59 -8.19
CA LEU A 49 1.07 -5.78 -8.18
C LEU A 49 -0.40 -5.40 -7.98
N TYR A 50 -0.64 -4.33 -7.22
CA TYR A 50 -1.96 -3.78 -6.95
C TYR A 50 -1.88 -2.27 -6.71
N CYS A 51 -2.87 -1.52 -7.19
CA CYS A 51 -3.10 -0.15 -6.76
C CYS A 51 -4.61 0.15 -6.69
N GLY A 52 -5.11 0.45 -5.50
CA GLY A 52 -6.56 0.58 -5.25
C GLY A 52 -6.89 1.38 -4.01
N SER A 53 -8.18 1.58 -3.75
CA SER A 53 -8.63 2.10 -2.46
C SER A 53 -8.39 1.05 -1.38
N PRO A 54 -7.92 1.46 -0.17
CA PRO A 54 -7.72 0.50 0.90
C PRO A 54 -9.07 -0.10 1.34
N PRO A 55 -9.12 -1.40 1.69
CA PRO A 55 -10.29 -1.98 2.33
C PRO A 55 -10.65 -1.26 3.62
N ARG A 56 -11.94 -1.26 3.97
CA ARG A 56 -12.47 -0.62 5.19
C ARG A 56 -12.35 -1.48 6.43
N GLU A 57 -12.08 -2.77 6.27
CA GLU A 57 -11.97 -3.77 7.33
C GLU A 57 -10.54 -4.31 7.42
N GLU A 58 -10.05 -4.53 8.64
CA GLU A 58 -8.66 -4.94 8.87
C GLU A 58 -8.39 -6.32 8.25
N GLU A 59 -9.32 -7.25 8.40
CA GLU A 59 -9.22 -8.60 7.84
C GLU A 59 -9.18 -8.56 6.31
N SER A 60 -9.98 -7.70 5.67
CA SER A 60 -9.93 -7.50 4.22
C SER A 60 -8.58 -6.93 3.76
N LEU A 61 -7.96 -6.04 4.54
CA LEU A 61 -6.62 -5.54 4.24
C LEU A 61 -5.56 -6.65 4.38
N VAL A 62 -5.65 -7.48 5.42
CA VAL A 62 -4.75 -8.63 5.62
C VAL A 62 -4.91 -9.64 4.49
N GLN A 63 -6.13 -9.94 4.06
CA GLN A 63 -6.41 -10.84 2.94
C GLN A 63 -5.83 -10.28 1.64
N LEU A 64 -6.07 -8.98 1.36
CA LEU A 64 -5.51 -8.31 0.18
C LEU A 64 -3.99 -8.44 0.15
N VAL A 65 -3.30 -8.09 1.24
CA VAL A 65 -1.84 -8.20 1.32
C VAL A 65 -1.37 -9.65 1.14
N SER A 66 -2.09 -10.62 1.70
CA SER A 66 -1.73 -12.03 1.61
C SER A 66 -1.84 -12.62 0.19
N GLN A 67 -2.66 -12.02 -0.69
CA GLN A 67 -2.78 -12.46 -2.09
C GLN A 67 -1.53 -12.16 -2.92
N TYR A 68 -0.75 -11.14 -2.53
CA TYR A 68 0.38 -10.63 -3.29
C TYR A 68 1.72 -10.80 -2.56
N ARG A 69 1.77 -11.65 -1.53
CA ARG A 69 2.99 -11.97 -0.77
C ARG A 69 3.90 -12.97 -1.49
#